data_AF-A0A2S8SDI3-F1
#
_entry.id   AF-A0A2S8SDI3-F1
#
_cell.length_a   1.000
_cell.length_b   1.000
_cell.length_c   1.000
_cell.angle_alpha   90.00
_cell.angle_beta   90.00
_cell.angle_gamma   90.00
#
_symmetry.space_group_name_H-M   'P 1'
#
loop_
_entity.id
_entity.type
_entity.pdbx_description
1 polymer ?
#
loop_
_entity_poly.entity_id
_entity_poly.type
_entity_poly.pdbx_seq_one_letter_code
_entity_poly.pdbx_strand_id
1 'polypeptide(L)' 'MPTGRKSLRKYVKPLSLTWLASALPLLAGAFMAFEPVHHLSDWSKAVGLTFGGASPYLLINAGLVGIGLRGAIKP' A
#
# COMPACT_ATOMS: atom_id res chain seq x y z
N MET A 1 15.11 -7.62 21.54
CA MET A 1 14.06 -6.71 21.06
C MET A 1 14.68 -5.72 20.07
N PRO A 2 14.28 -5.67 18.79
CA PRO A 2 14.86 -4.72 17.85
C PRO A 2 14.47 -3.29 18.24
N THR A 3 15.44 -2.40 18.40
CA THR A 3 15.24 -0.98 18.69
C THR A 3 14.48 -0.29 17.55
N GLY A 4 13.52 0.59 17.86
CA GLY A 4 12.48 1.08 16.91
C GLY A 4 12.97 1.57 15.53
N ARG A 5 14.16 2.18 15.44
CA ARG A 5 14.77 2.59 14.15
C ARG A 5 15.16 1.43 13.23
N LYS A 6 15.58 0.29 13.77
CA LYS A 6 15.92 -0.90 12.97
C LYS A 6 14.68 -1.53 12.35
N SER A 7 13.55 -1.46 13.05
CA SER A 7 12.25 -1.96 12.57
C SER A 7 11.75 -1.14 11.37
N LEU A 8 11.79 0.20 11.43
CA LEU A 8 11.28 1.05 10.35
C LEU A 8 12.02 0.83 9.02
N ARG A 9 13.36 0.75 9.04
CA ARG A 9 14.19 0.49 7.85
C ARG A 9 13.96 -0.90 7.23
N LYS A 10 13.38 -1.83 8.00
CA LYS A 10 13.02 -3.17 7.52
C LYS A 10 11.79 -3.11 6.61
N TYR A 11 10.78 -2.36 7.03
CA TYR A 11 9.47 -2.30 6.38
C TYR A 11 9.29 -1.15 5.39
N VAL A 12 10.13 -0.11 5.44
CA VAL A 12 10.06 1.05 4.54
C VAL A 12 11.30 1.08 3.66
N LYS A 13 11.15 0.75 2.37
CA LYS A 13 12.24 0.74 1.38
C LYS A 13 11.82 1.45 0.09
N PRO A 14 11.81 2.81 0.05
CA PRO A 14 11.24 3.58 -1.04
C PRO A 14 11.94 3.40 -2.40
N LEU A 15 13.21 2.97 -2.39
CA LEU A 15 13.99 2.70 -3.61
C LEU A 15 13.84 1.27 -4.14
N SER A 16 13.07 0.40 -3.46
CA SER A 16 12.91 -1.00 -3.84
C SER A 16 11.68 -1.19 -4.71
N LEU A 17 11.84 -1.69 -5.94
CA LEU A 17 10.71 -1.91 -6.86
C LEU A 17 9.65 -2.84 -6.27
N THR A 18 10.05 -3.95 -5.63
CA THR A 18 9.12 -4.88 -4.96
C THR A 18 8.39 -4.25 -3.78
N TRP A 19 9.02 -3.30 -3.10
CA TRP A 19 8.36 -2.54 -2.03
C TRP A 19 7.35 -1.56 -2.62
N LEU A 20 7.73 -0.83 -3.69
CA LEU A 20 6.83 0.09 -4.39
C LEU A 20 5.62 -0.64 -4.98
N ALA A 21 5.82 -1.83 -5.56
CA ALA A 21 4.74 -2.67 -6.07
C ALA A 21 3.73 -3.07 -4.99
N SER A 22 4.16 -3.14 -3.72
CA SER A 22 3.29 -3.39 -2.57
C SER A 22 2.70 -2.10 -1.98
N ALA A 23 3.47 -1.01 -1.98
CA ALA A 23 3.05 0.27 -1.42
C ALA A 23 1.99 0.96 -2.29
N LEU A 24 2.06 0.83 -3.62
CA LEU A 24 1.11 1.45 -4.55
C LEU A 24 -0.35 1.01 -4.33
N PRO A 25 -0.69 -0.30 -4.30
CA PRO A 25 -2.07 -0.70 -4.00
C PRO A 25 -2.49 -0.30 -2.59
N LEU A 26 -1.58 -0.33 -1.60
CA LEU A 26 -1.90 0.14 -0.24
C LEU A 26 -2.32 1.62 -0.23
N LEU A 27 -1.53 2.48 -0.90
CA LEU A 27 -1.80 3.91 -0.97
C LEU A 27 -3.04 4.23 -1.81
N ALA A 28 -3.24 3.51 -2.92
CA ALA A 28 -4.43 3.65 -3.76
C ALA A 28 -5.71 3.25 -3.00
N GLY A 29 -5.70 2.11 -2.32
CA GLY A 29 -6.81 1.67 -1.49
C GLY A 29 -7.08 2.62 -0.34
N ALA A 30 -6.04 3.15 0.31
CA ALA A 30 -6.19 4.18 1.33
C ALA A 30 -6.83 5.45 0.74
N PHE A 31 -6.32 5.99 -0.38
CA PHE A 31 -6.92 7.13 -1.05
C PHE A 31 -8.42 6.91 -1.34
N MET A 32 -8.77 5.78 -1.95
CA MET A 32 -10.18 5.45 -2.24
C MET A 32 -11.03 5.32 -0.97
N ALA A 33 -10.50 4.77 0.12
CA ALA A 33 -11.21 4.64 1.38
C ALA A 33 -11.45 5.98 2.09
N PHE A 34 -10.57 6.97 1.86
CA PHE A 34 -10.70 8.33 2.37
C PHE A 34 -11.55 9.25 1.48
N GLU A 35 -12.23 8.71 0.46
CA GLU A 35 -13.13 9.48 -0.41
C GLU A 35 -14.18 10.30 0.35
N PRO A 36 -14.80 9.82 1.44
CA PRO A 36 -15.72 10.64 2.25
C PRO A 36 -15.08 11.86 2.92
N VAL A 37 -13.74 11.93 3.00
CA VAL A 37 -12.99 13.03 3.62
C VAL A 37 -12.58 14.07 2.60
N HIS A 38 -12.11 13.64 1.42
CA HIS A 38 -11.59 14.56 0.40
C HIS A 38 -12.59 14.84 -0.74
N HIS A 39 -13.68 14.09 -0.86
CA HIS A 39 -14.77 14.29 -1.83
C HIS A 39 -14.34 14.30 -3.32
N LEU A 40 -13.26 13.58 -3.66
CA LEU A 40 -12.74 13.49 -5.03
C LEU A 40 -13.24 12.22 -5.72
N SER A 41 -14.56 12.09 -5.88
CA SER A 41 -15.19 10.85 -6.36
C SER A 41 -14.70 10.40 -7.74
N ASP A 42 -14.51 11.35 -8.68
CA ASP A 42 -13.97 11.05 -10.02
C ASP A 42 -12.53 10.53 -9.98
N TRP A 43 -11.71 11.07 -9.08
CA TRP A 43 -10.35 10.61 -8.89
C TRP A 43 -10.32 9.23 -8.25
N SER A 44 -11.13 8.98 -7.22
CA SER A 44 -11.25 7.66 -6.60
C SER A 44 -11.72 6.61 -7.61
N LYS A 45 -12.65 6.97 -8.50
CA LYS A 45 -13.09 6.12 -9.61
C LYS A 45 -11.97 5.85 -10.61
N ALA A 46 -11.23 6.87 -11.04
CA ALA A 46 -10.12 6.72 -11.97
C ALA A 46 -8.98 5.84 -11.40
N VAL A 47 -8.66 6.03 -10.11
CA VAL A 47 -7.72 5.17 -9.38
C VAL A 47 -8.24 3.73 -9.35
N GLY A 48 -9.51 3.51 -8.99
CA GLY A 48 -10.12 2.18 -8.99
C GLY A 48 -10.02 1.47 -10.35
N LEU A 49 -10.27 2.19 -11.45
CA LEU A 49 -10.14 1.65 -12.82
C LEU A 49 -8.70 1.27 -13.17
N THR A 50 -7.70 2.02 -12.67
CA THR A 50 -6.28 1.69 -12.84
C THR A 50 -5.92 0.34 -12.21
N PHE A 51 -6.63 -0.04 -11.13
CA PHE A 51 -6.50 -1.33 -10.46
C PHE A 51 -7.59 -2.35 -10.87
N GLY A 52 -8.17 -2.20 -12.06
CA GLY A 52 -9.14 -3.16 -12.60
C GLY A 52 -10.48 -3.19 -11.87
N GLY A 53 -10.87 -2.10 -11.20
CA GLY A 53 -12.11 -2.02 -10.42
C GLY A 53 -12.05 -2.73 -9.07
N ALA A 54 -10.85 -3.05 -8.57
CA ALA A 54 -10.67 -3.64 -7.25
C ALA A 54 -11.23 -2.75 -6.13
N SER A 55 -11.78 -3.38 -5.09
CA SER A 55 -12.28 -2.64 -3.92
C SER A 55 -11.14 -2.05 -3.09
N PRO A 56 -11.37 -0.94 -2.35
CA PRO A 56 -10.35 -0.31 -1.52
C PRO A 56 -9.72 -1.26 -0.49
N TYR A 57 -10.55 -2.10 0.16
CA TYR A 57 -10.12 -3.10 1.14
C TYR A 57 -9.16 -4.13 0.53
N LEU A 58 -9.46 -4.60 -0.69
CA LEU A 58 -8.61 -5.59 -1.36
C LEU A 58 -7.23 -5.00 -1.65
N LEU A 59 -7.17 -3.76 -2.12
CA LEU A 59 -5.92 -3.05 -2.40
C LEU A 59 -5.08 -2.81 -1.14
N ILE A 60 -5.72 -2.39 -0.04
CA ILE A 60 -5.06 -2.23 1.26
C ILE A 60 -4.42 -3.54 1.71
N ASN A 61 -5.18 -4.63 1.69
CA ASN A 61 -4.68 -5.93 2.14
C ASN A 61 -3.59 -6.48 1.24
N ALA A 62 -3.74 -6.36 -0.07
CA ALA A 62 -2.71 -6.80 -1.03
C ALA A 62 -1.38 -6.09 -0.74
N GLY A 63 -1.41 -4.78 -0.49
CA GLY A 63 -0.21 -4.03 -0.17
C GLY A 63 0.38 -4.36 1.20
N LEU A 64 -0.43 -4.54 2.24
CA LEU A 64 0.03 -4.98 3.57
C LEU A 64 0.67 -6.37 3.52
N VAL A 65 0.06 -7.32 2.79
CA VAL A 65 0.61 -8.65 2.57
C VAL A 65 1.96 -8.56 1.85
N GLY A 66 2.06 -7.76 0.79
CA GLY A 66 3.31 -7.58 0.05
C GLY A 66 4.45 -7.00 0.92
N ILE A 67 4.17 -5.94 1.69
CA ILE A 67 5.14 -5.35 2.63
C ILE A 67 5.53 -6.35 3.73
N GLY A 68 4.56 -7.08 4.27
CA GLY A 68 4.75 -8.08 5.32
C GLY A 68 5.63 -9.25 4.85
N LEU A 69 5.29 -9.87 3.72
CA LEU A 69 6.05 -10.98 3.13
C LEU A 69 7.48 -10.55 2.81
N ARG A 70 7.65 -9.39 2.19
CA ARG A 70 8.97 -8.83 1.91
C ARG A 70 9.80 -8.62 3.18
N GLY A 71 9.17 -8.15 4.26
CA GLY A 71 9.82 -8.00 5.56
C GLY A 71 10.11 -9.34 6.25
N ALA A 72 9.36 -10.39 5.95
CA ALA A 72 9.57 -11.72 6.53
C ALA A 72 10.74 -12.47 5.89
N ILE A 73 11.01 -12.22 4.60
CA ILE A 73 12.14 -12.82 3.88
C ILE A 73 13.45 -12.20 4.39
N LYS A 74 14.34 -13.04 4.95
CA LYS A 74 15.75 -12.66 5.19
C LYS A 74 16.51 -12.75 3.86
N PRO A 75 17.45 -11.84 3.58
CA PRO A 75 18.42 -12.06 2.50
C PRO A 75 19.22 -13.34 2.74
#